data_AF-A0A0F9LVX5-F1
#
_entry.id   AF-A0A0F9LVX5-F1
#
_cell.length_a   1.000
_cell.length_b   1.000
_cell.length_c   1.000
_cell.angle_alpha   90.00
_cell.angle_beta   90.00
_cell.angle_gamma   90.00
#
_symmetry.space_group_name_H-M   'P 1'
#
loop_
_entity.id
_entity.type
_entity.pdbx_description
1 polymer ?
#
loop_
_entity_poly.entity_id
_entity_poly.type
_entity_poly.pdbx_seq_one_letter_code
_entity_poly.pdbx_strand_id
1 'polypeptide(L)'
;MSYGLKIKDTSGNELLVTPDIISLYNGGRAAMPASGSSGSTYEYAASIIEGGQNNYQEEDVGVLADSFVMNVDLTLYNLTVDSSFYIQSWFVNDSYSFFTRNESTGVITTWTPDKSSPTNYDGLLSVYPIAFWDKRGASTFDTVNIFAGTSYLVYDQSATTFRTVYSVGSEGVENVDYVIFLKHYQGD
;
A
#
# COMPACT_ATOMS: atom_id res chain seq x y z
N MET A 1 -6.95 4.81 28.36
CA MET A 1 -7.59 3.88 29.32
C MET A 1 -6.74 2.61 29.36
N SER A 2 -6.63 1.92 30.50
CA SER A 2 -5.88 0.65 30.58
C SER A 2 -6.77 -0.53 30.16
N TYR A 3 -6.41 -1.22 29.07
CA TYR A 3 -7.06 -2.43 28.58
C TYR A 3 -6.30 -3.69 29.05
N GLY A 4 -6.92 -4.86 29.01
CA GLY A 4 -6.32 -6.13 29.44
C GLY A 4 -6.91 -6.70 30.73
N LEU A 5 -6.38 -7.85 31.16
CA LEU A 5 -6.79 -8.52 32.40
C LEU A 5 -6.06 -7.91 33.59
N LYS A 6 -6.81 -7.27 34.50
CA LYS A 6 -6.30 -6.79 35.78
C LYS A 6 -6.38 -7.89 36.82
N ILE A 7 -5.22 -8.32 37.32
CA ILE A 7 -5.10 -9.29 38.41
C ILE A 7 -4.70 -8.51 39.66
N LYS A 8 -5.50 -8.62 40.71
CA LYS A 8 -5.25 -7.97 42.00
C LYS A 8 -4.99 -9.01 43.07
N ASP A 9 -3.98 -8.78 43.91
CA ASP A 9 -3.79 -9.54 45.14
C ASP A 9 -4.60 -8.94 46.30
N THR A 10 -4.63 -9.65 47.43
CA THR A 10 -5.31 -9.21 48.65
C THR A 10 -4.67 -7.99 49.32
N SER A 11 -3.45 -7.63 48.93
CA SER A 11 -2.70 -6.47 49.42
C SER A 11 -2.93 -5.22 48.57
N GLY A 12 -3.67 -5.34 47.46
CA GLY A 12 -3.96 -4.25 46.53
C GLY A 12 -2.91 -4.05 45.45
N ASN A 13 -1.92 -4.95 45.31
CA ASN A 13 -0.99 -4.91 44.18
C ASN A 13 -1.72 -5.31 42.89
N GLU A 14 -1.42 -4.62 41.80
CA GLU A 14 -2.05 -4.83 40.50
C GLU A 14 -1.02 -5.30 39.46
N LEU A 15 -1.34 -6.39 38.78
CA LEU A 15 -0.68 -6.82 37.54
C LEU A 15 -1.67 -6.62 36.39
N LEU A 16 -1.26 -5.86 35.37
CA LEU A 16 -2.01 -5.72 34.13
C LEU A 16 -1.41 -6.64 33.07
N VAL A 17 -2.21 -7.58 32.56
CA VAL A 17 -1.85 -8.44 31.44
C VAL A 17 -2.56 -7.92 30.18
N THR A 18 -1.81 -7.34 29.26
CA THR A 18 -2.30 -6.86 27.97
C THR A 18 -1.96 -7.88 26.88
N PRO A 19 -2.96 -8.51 26.23
CA PRO A 19 -2.69 -9.31 25.04
C PRO A 19 -2.35 -8.38 23.85
N ASP A 20 -1.47 -8.84 22.95
CA ASP A 20 -1.11 -8.09 21.74
C ASP A 20 -2.27 -8.05 20.71
N ILE A 21 -3.16 -9.04 20.78
CA ILE A 21 -4.36 -9.17 19.92
C ILE A 21 -5.53 -9.54 20.80
N ILE A 22 -6.60 -8.74 20.75
CA ILE A 22 -7.83 -8.98 21.52
C ILE A 22 -8.89 -9.67 20.69
N SER A 23 -9.07 -9.24 19.44
CA SER A 23 -10.08 -9.84 18.56
C SER A 23 -9.68 -9.73 17.10
N LEU A 24 -10.03 -10.76 16.32
CA LEU A 24 -10.06 -10.68 14.87
C LEU A 24 -11.33 -9.92 14.49
N TYR A 25 -11.17 -8.78 13.83
CA TYR A 25 -12.28 -7.93 13.45
C TYR A 25 -12.83 -8.35 12.09
N ASN A 26 -11.94 -8.50 11.11
CA ASN A 26 -12.30 -8.91 9.76
C ASN A 26 -11.09 -9.56 9.08
N GLY A 27 -11.32 -10.37 8.07
CA GLY A 27 -10.27 -10.93 7.22
C GLY A 27 -10.88 -11.53 5.97
N GLY A 28 -10.08 -11.61 4.92
CA GLY A 28 -10.53 -12.16 3.66
C GLY A 28 -9.56 -11.86 2.53
N ARG A 29 -10.05 -12.12 1.31
CA ARG A 29 -9.38 -11.77 0.07
C ARG A 29 -10.15 -10.63 -0.58
N ALA A 30 -9.46 -9.56 -0.92
CA ALA A 30 -10.03 -8.45 -1.67
C ALA A 30 -9.32 -8.29 -3.01
N ALA A 31 -10.10 -8.01 -4.05
CA ALA A 31 -9.57 -7.69 -5.37
C ALA A 31 -9.13 -6.22 -5.38
N MET A 32 -7.96 -5.95 -5.96
CA MET A 32 -7.61 -4.58 -6.30
C MET A 32 -8.55 -4.12 -7.43
N PRO A 33 -9.15 -2.92 -7.31
CA PRO A 33 -9.96 -2.38 -8.39
C PRO A 33 -9.15 -2.29 -9.69
N ALA A 34 -9.82 -2.54 -10.80
CA ALA A 34 -9.27 -2.28 -12.13
C ALA A 34 -9.27 -0.77 -12.36
N SER A 35 -8.19 -0.26 -12.94
CA SER A 35 -7.94 1.16 -13.14
C SER A 35 -9.16 1.93 -13.67
N GLY A 36 -9.52 3.01 -12.97
CA GLY A 36 -10.37 4.06 -13.50
C GLY A 36 -11.77 4.17 -12.91
N SER A 37 -11.91 4.52 -11.63
CA SER A 37 -13.06 5.34 -11.23
C SER A 37 -12.74 6.82 -11.49
N SER A 38 -13.18 7.32 -12.66
CA SER A 38 -13.11 8.74 -13.00
C SER A 38 -13.91 9.55 -11.97
N GLY A 39 -13.21 10.28 -11.11
CA GLY A 39 -13.83 11.13 -10.10
C GLY A 39 -13.26 10.91 -8.72
N SER A 40 -12.01 11.33 -8.56
CA SER A 40 -11.41 11.63 -7.26
C SER A 40 -11.19 10.43 -6.35
N THR A 41 -9.92 10.06 -6.26
CA THR A 41 -9.26 9.50 -5.08
C THR A 41 -9.58 8.04 -4.74
N TYR A 42 -8.56 7.19 -4.96
CA TYR A 42 -8.26 5.90 -4.33
C TYR A 42 -8.71 4.62 -5.05
N GLU A 43 -7.76 3.71 -5.17
CA GLU A 43 -7.97 2.32 -5.55
C GLU A 43 -7.36 1.43 -4.46
N TYR A 44 -8.07 1.32 -3.33
CA TYR A 44 -7.78 0.34 -2.28
C TYR A 44 -8.59 -0.92 -2.55
N ALA A 45 -8.06 -2.09 -2.16
CA ALA A 45 -8.77 -3.35 -2.27
C ALA A 45 -10.02 -3.39 -1.39
N ALA A 46 -9.93 -2.76 -0.21
CA ALA A 46 -10.99 -2.85 0.77
C ALA A 46 -10.95 -1.71 1.81
N SER A 47 -12.15 -1.34 2.27
CA SER A 47 -12.44 -0.39 3.34
C SER A 47 -13.40 -1.08 4.32
N ILE A 48 -12.89 -1.55 5.46
CA ILE A 48 -13.50 -2.76 6.09
C ILE A 48 -14.04 -2.53 7.51
N ILE A 49 -13.63 -1.46 8.18
CA ILE A 49 -14.23 -1.14 9.48
C ILE A 49 -15.49 -0.31 9.20
N GLU A 50 -16.63 -0.98 9.08
CA GLU A 50 -17.95 -0.35 9.03
C GLU A 50 -18.78 -0.88 10.21
N GLY A 51 -18.76 -0.16 11.33
CA GLY A 51 -19.62 -0.47 12.47
C GLY A 51 -19.11 0.07 13.81
N GLY A 52 -19.77 1.13 14.31
CA GLY A 52 -19.61 1.69 15.65
C GLY A 52 -18.98 3.09 15.66
N GLN A 53 -19.33 3.93 16.65
CA GLN A 53 -18.91 5.34 16.78
C GLN A 53 -17.41 5.56 17.07
N ASN A 54 -16.53 4.69 16.61
CA ASN A 54 -15.20 4.58 17.15
C ASN A 54 -14.18 5.31 16.27
N ASN A 55 -13.75 6.45 16.78
CA ASN A 55 -12.56 7.19 16.35
C ASN A 55 -11.31 6.37 16.68
N TYR A 56 -11.04 5.29 15.94
CA TYR A 56 -9.88 4.43 16.17
C TYR A 56 -8.58 5.21 15.98
N GLN A 57 -7.61 4.92 16.84
CA GLN A 57 -6.23 5.35 16.67
C GLN A 57 -5.39 4.22 16.10
N GLU A 58 -4.23 4.55 15.54
CA GLU A 58 -3.32 3.56 14.94
C GLU A 58 -2.83 2.51 15.96
N GLU A 59 -2.77 2.88 17.24
CA GLU A 59 -2.45 1.96 18.32
C GLU A 59 -3.56 0.94 18.62
N ASP A 60 -4.80 1.20 18.23
CA ASP A 60 -5.94 0.31 18.49
C ASP A 60 -6.04 -0.84 17.48
N VAL A 61 -5.44 -0.68 16.29
CA VAL A 61 -5.64 -1.57 15.14
C VAL A 61 -4.32 -2.17 14.70
N GLY A 62 -4.36 -3.44 14.31
CA GLY A 62 -3.30 -4.07 13.54
C GLY A 62 -3.86 -4.69 12.27
N VAL A 63 -3.05 -4.68 11.22
CA VAL A 63 -3.40 -5.25 9.92
C VAL A 63 -2.23 -6.08 9.44
N LEU A 64 -2.52 -7.31 9.03
CA LEU A 64 -1.65 -8.13 8.22
C LEU A 64 -2.22 -8.13 6.79
N ALA A 65 -1.38 -7.83 5.81
CA ALA A 65 -1.77 -7.83 4.40
C ALA A 65 -0.67 -8.50 3.58
N ASP A 66 -1.07 -9.37 2.66
CA ASP A 66 -0.18 -10.10 1.76
C ASP A 66 -0.72 -10.07 0.33
N SER A 67 0.17 -9.84 -0.64
CA SER A 67 -0.16 -9.78 -2.06
C SER A 67 0.02 -11.15 -2.70
N PHE A 68 -1.00 -11.68 -3.36
CA PHE A 68 -0.98 -13.08 -3.83
C PHE A 68 -0.63 -13.25 -5.32
N VAL A 69 -0.93 -12.27 -6.17
CA VAL A 69 -0.69 -12.31 -7.62
C VAL A 69 -0.06 -11.00 -8.05
N MET A 70 1.10 -11.07 -8.72
CA MET A 70 1.81 -9.90 -9.23
C MET A 70 2.05 -10.06 -10.74
N ASN A 71 1.51 -9.13 -11.52
CA ASN A 71 1.85 -8.95 -12.91
C ASN A 71 2.89 -7.82 -13.03
N VAL A 72 3.89 -8.03 -13.87
CA VAL A 72 4.97 -7.07 -14.14
C VAL A 72 5.16 -6.97 -15.64
N ASP A 73 5.20 -5.74 -16.17
CA ASP A 73 5.60 -5.49 -17.56
C ASP A 73 6.82 -4.57 -17.61
N LEU A 74 7.89 -5.08 -18.22
CA LEU A 74 9.19 -4.43 -18.33
C LEU A 74 9.60 -4.38 -19.78
N THR A 75 10.08 -3.21 -20.23
CA THR A 75 10.73 -3.11 -21.53
C THR A 75 12.25 -3.02 -21.37
N LEU A 76 12.95 -3.89 -22.10
CA LEU A 76 14.41 -3.86 -22.21
C LEU A 76 14.80 -3.05 -23.44
N TYR A 77 15.61 -2.00 -23.25
CA TYR A 77 16.21 -1.28 -24.38
C TYR A 77 17.71 -1.51 -24.44
N ASN A 78 18.19 -1.77 -25.65
CA ASN A 78 19.60 -1.79 -25.97
C ASN A 78 20.05 -0.38 -26.29
N LEU A 79 20.55 0.35 -25.28
CA LEU A 79 21.12 1.66 -25.51
C LEU A 79 22.51 1.50 -26.13
N THR A 80 22.71 2.13 -27.29
CA THR A 80 24.02 2.23 -27.93
C THR A 80 24.54 3.64 -27.73
N VAL A 81 25.72 3.77 -27.10
CA VAL A 81 26.46 5.02 -27.01
C VAL A 81 27.77 4.79 -27.77
N ASP A 82 28.07 5.65 -28.74
CA ASP A 82 29.34 5.67 -29.47
C ASP A 82 29.81 4.29 -29.98
N SER A 83 28.92 3.56 -30.65
CA SER A 83 29.20 2.24 -31.27
C SER A 83 29.66 1.14 -30.29
N SER A 84 29.54 1.37 -28.99
CA SER A 84 29.76 0.38 -27.93
C SER A 84 28.44 0.02 -27.25
N PHE A 85 28.30 -1.25 -26.89
CA PHE A 85 27.05 -1.81 -26.41
C PHE A 85 27.17 -2.14 -24.92
N TYR A 86 26.77 -1.24 -24.03
CA TYR A 86 26.64 -1.58 -22.61
C TYR A 86 25.63 -0.66 -21.91
N ILE A 87 24.44 -1.20 -21.65
CA ILE A 87 23.82 -1.45 -20.33
C ILE A 87 22.42 -1.98 -20.68
N GLN A 88 22.07 -3.17 -20.18
CA GLN A 88 20.67 -3.61 -20.16
C GLN A 88 19.94 -2.68 -19.17
N SER A 89 19.33 -1.62 -19.70
CA SER A 89 18.51 -0.71 -18.92
C SER A 89 17.06 -1.17 -19.01
N TRP A 90 16.45 -1.35 -17.85
CA TRP A 90 15.04 -1.67 -17.70
C TRP A 90 14.27 -0.38 -17.64
N PHE A 91 13.11 -0.34 -18.28
CA PHE A 91 12.24 0.82 -18.28
C PHE A 91 10.82 0.38 -18.03
N VAL A 92 10.06 1.28 -17.42
CA VAL A 92 8.63 1.07 -17.23
C VAL A 92 7.93 1.18 -18.58
N ASN A 93 7.16 0.16 -18.94
CA ASN A 93 6.37 0.16 -20.18
C ASN A 93 5.10 0.98 -19.99
N ASP A 94 4.72 1.81 -20.97
CA ASP A 94 3.52 2.64 -20.88
C ASP A 94 2.21 1.90 -21.26
N SER A 95 2.31 0.59 -21.51
CA SER A 95 1.18 -0.33 -21.66
C SER A 95 0.34 -0.46 -20.38
N TYR A 96 0.92 -0.15 -19.22
CA TYR A 96 0.29 -0.24 -17.91
C TYR A 96 -0.09 1.13 -17.37
N SER A 97 -1.12 1.16 -16.53
CA SER A 97 -1.52 2.31 -15.75
C SER A 97 -0.65 2.40 -14.49
N PHE A 98 0.04 3.53 -14.32
CA PHE A 98 0.83 3.78 -13.13
C PHE A 98 0.23 4.87 -12.27
N PHE A 99 0.50 4.78 -10.97
CA PHE A 99 0.00 5.71 -9.99
C PHE A 99 1.08 6.14 -9.01
N THR A 100 1.01 7.39 -8.57
CA THR A 100 1.76 7.90 -7.42
C THR A 100 0.84 8.06 -6.23
N ARG A 101 1.37 7.88 -5.02
CA ARG A 101 0.63 8.08 -3.77
C ARG A 101 1.23 9.24 -2.98
N ASN A 102 0.38 10.13 -2.50
CA ASN A 102 0.74 11.10 -1.47
C ASN A 102 0.62 10.43 -0.09
N GLU A 103 1.74 10.25 0.61
CA GLU A 103 1.74 9.55 1.91
C GLU A 103 0.97 10.29 3.00
N SER A 104 0.89 11.62 2.93
CA SER A 104 0.23 12.45 3.94
C SER A 104 -1.30 12.46 3.81
N THR A 105 -1.82 12.38 2.59
CA THR A 105 -3.27 12.43 2.32
C THR A 105 -3.82 11.10 1.83
N GLY A 106 -2.94 10.12 1.60
CA GLY A 106 -3.22 8.87 0.90
C GLY A 106 -3.51 9.03 -0.59
N VAL A 107 -3.64 10.26 -1.11
CA VAL A 107 -4.23 10.52 -2.44
C VAL A 107 -3.42 9.82 -3.52
N ILE A 108 -4.10 9.00 -4.34
CA ILE A 108 -3.53 8.28 -5.46
C ILE A 108 -3.83 9.06 -6.75
N THR A 109 -2.81 9.32 -7.56
CA THR A 109 -2.92 10.03 -8.85
C THR A 109 -2.22 9.25 -9.95
N THR A 110 -2.77 9.29 -11.16
CA THR A 110 -2.13 8.69 -12.34
C THR A 110 -0.77 9.33 -12.61
N TRP A 111 0.21 8.52 -12.99
CA TRP A 111 1.50 8.92 -13.52
C TRP A 111 1.71 8.23 -14.87
N THR A 112 2.32 8.94 -15.80
CA THR A 112 2.58 8.43 -17.15
C THR A 112 4.09 8.44 -17.36
N PRO A 113 4.72 7.30 -17.70
CA PRO A 113 6.14 7.26 -17.98
C PRO A 113 6.47 8.08 -19.23
N ASP A 114 7.60 8.80 -19.22
CA ASP A 114 8.14 9.46 -20.40
C ASP A 114 8.78 8.40 -21.32
N LYS A 115 8.26 8.33 -22.55
CA LYS A 115 8.77 7.48 -23.63
C LYS A 115 9.10 8.26 -24.90
N SER A 116 9.31 9.57 -24.79
CA SER A 116 9.50 10.45 -25.95
C SER A 116 10.80 10.17 -26.73
N SER A 117 11.85 9.73 -26.04
CA SER A 117 13.17 9.42 -26.61
C SER A 117 13.93 8.48 -25.67
N PRO A 118 14.81 7.59 -26.16
CA PRO A 118 15.65 6.73 -25.32
C PRO A 118 16.49 7.48 -24.27
N THR A 119 16.79 8.76 -24.49
CA THR A 119 17.48 9.64 -23.53
C THR A 119 16.59 10.15 -22.39
N ASN A 120 15.28 10.11 -22.60
CA ASN A 120 14.27 10.64 -21.68
C ASN A 120 13.46 9.51 -21.03
N TYR A 121 13.78 8.25 -21.31
CA TYR A 121 13.05 7.13 -20.72
C TYR A 121 13.25 7.05 -19.21
N ASP A 122 12.15 6.85 -18.49
CA ASP A 122 12.17 6.68 -17.04
C ASP A 122 12.79 5.33 -16.67
N GLY A 123 14.05 5.39 -16.21
CA GLY A 123 14.86 4.23 -15.90
C GLY A 123 14.31 3.48 -14.68
N LEU A 124 14.21 2.16 -14.77
CA LEU A 124 13.71 1.32 -13.70
C LEU A 124 14.86 0.75 -12.87
N LEU A 125 14.80 0.96 -11.55
CA LEU A 125 15.78 0.46 -10.60
C LEU A 125 15.33 -0.83 -9.90
N SER A 126 14.06 -0.94 -9.55
CA SER A 126 13.54 -2.10 -8.80
C SER A 126 12.05 -2.29 -9.02
N VAL A 127 11.60 -3.55 -8.96
CA VAL A 127 10.19 -3.94 -8.96
C VAL A 127 9.93 -4.98 -7.88
N TYR A 128 8.90 -4.76 -7.08
CA TYR A 128 8.48 -5.69 -6.03
C TYR A 128 7.00 -5.48 -5.69
N PRO A 129 6.28 -6.51 -5.23
CA PRO A 129 4.93 -6.32 -4.75
C PRO A 129 4.96 -5.62 -3.39
N ILE A 130 3.94 -4.81 -3.12
CA ILE A 130 3.74 -4.19 -1.82
C ILE A 130 2.28 -4.35 -1.41
N ALA A 131 2.06 -4.60 -0.12
CA ALA A 131 0.75 -4.51 0.51
C ALA A 131 0.90 -3.77 1.84
N PHE A 132 0.01 -2.82 2.09
CA PHE A 132 -0.02 -2.07 3.35
C PHE A 132 -1.43 -1.56 3.62
N TRP A 133 -1.64 -1.06 4.83
CA TRP A 133 -2.85 -0.35 5.18
C TRP A 133 -2.54 1.10 5.51
N ASP A 134 -3.53 1.98 5.37
CA ASP A 134 -3.40 3.36 5.85
C ASP A 134 -4.70 3.94 6.43
N LYS A 135 -4.49 5.03 7.17
CA LYS A 135 -5.52 5.90 7.76
C LYS A 135 -5.67 7.23 7.00
N ARG A 136 -5.14 7.34 5.77
CA ARG A 136 -5.14 8.55 4.92
C ARG A 136 -4.73 9.86 5.63
N GLY A 137 -3.79 9.77 6.58
CA GLY A 137 -3.32 10.92 7.36
C GLY A 137 -4.23 11.36 8.51
N ALA A 138 -5.35 10.68 8.75
CA ALA A 138 -6.24 10.99 9.85
C ALA A 138 -5.62 10.61 11.21
N SER A 139 -5.77 11.46 12.22
CA SER A 139 -5.34 11.17 13.60
C SER A 139 -6.25 10.11 14.26
N THR A 140 -7.52 10.11 13.86
CA THR A 140 -8.51 9.08 14.18
C THR A 140 -9.23 8.67 12.92
N PHE A 141 -9.63 7.41 12.81
CA PHE A 141 -10.29 6.88 11.62
C PHE A 141 -11.39 5.89 12.00
N ASP A 142 -12.41 5.81 11.17
CA ASP A 142 -13.42 4.76 11.24
C ASP A 142 -13.15 3.65 10.20
N THR A 143 -12.30 3.93 9.21
CA THR A 143 -12.05 3.04 8.06
C THR A 143 -10.59 2.65 7.96
N VAL A 144 -10.31 1.34 7.88
CA VAL A 144 -9.00 0.81 7.47
C VAL A 144 -9.00 0.60 5.96
N ASN A 145 -8.07 1.25 5.27
CA ASN A 145 -7.91 1.14 3.82
C ASN A 145 -6.71 0.25 3.51
N ILE A 146 -6.91 -0.80 2.70
CA ILE A 146 -5.86 -1.75 2.33
C ILE A 146 -5.44 -1.53 0.89
N PHE A 147 -4.17 -1.22 0.68
CA PHE A 147 -3.58 -1.05 -0.65
C PHE A 147 -2.68 -2.25 -0.94
N ALA A 148 -2.74 -2.75 -2.17
CA ALA A 148 -1.71 -3.63 -2.69
C ALA A 148 -1.40 -3.27 -4.15
N GLY A 149 -0.14 -3.38 -4.55
CA GLY A 149 0.27 -3.01 -5.90
C GLY A 149 1.65 -3.52 -6.23
N THR A 150 1.95 -3.59 -7.52
CA THR A 150 3.33 -3.75 -7.98
C THR A 150 4.02 -2.40 -7.86
N SER A 151 5.04 -2.30 -7.01
CA SER A 151 5.85 -1.10 -6.81
C SER A 151 6.99 -1.07 -7.81
N TYR A 152 7.20 0.07 -8.46
CA TYR A 152 8.30 0.35 -9.38
C TYR A 152 9.07 1.56 -8.84
N LEU A 153 10.36 1.36 -8.54
CA LEU A 153 11.27 2.45 -8.23
C LEU A 153 11.89 2.96 -9.53
N VAL A 154 11.44 4.12 -9.98
CA VAL A 154 11.83 4.72 -11.26
C VAL A 154 12.66 5.96 -11.06
N TYR A 155 13.59 6.21 -11.97
CA TYR A 155 14.22 7.51 -12.16
C TYR A 155 13.37 8.31 -13.15
N ASP A 156 12.57 9.22 -12.63
CA ASP A 156 11.73 10.16 -13.39
C ASP A 156 12.65 11.19 -14.05
N GLN A 157 12.90 11.03 -15.35
CA GLN A 157 13.83 11.87 -16.11
C GLN A 157 13.32 13.31 -16.19
N SER A 158 12.01 13.49 -16.33
CA SER A 158 11.38 14.81 -16.46
C SER A 158 11.58 15.67 -15.20
N ALA A 159 11.58 15.01 -14.03
CA ALA A 159 11.77 15.65 -12.73
C ALA A 159 13.19 15.45 -12.16
N THR A 160 14.05 14.70 -12.84
CA THR A 160 15.42 14.34 -12.41
C THR A 160 15.50 13.74 -10.99
N THR A 161 14.51 12.93 -10.61
CA THR A 161 14.37 12.38 -9.24
C THR A 161 13.98 10.91 -9.27
N PHE A 162 14.30 10.17 -8.20
CA PHE A 162 13.70 8.87 -7.97
C PHE A 162 12.27 9.03 -7.45
N ARG A 163 11.39 8.16 -7.92
CA ARG A 163 9.96 8.12 -7.57
C ARG A 163 9.53 6.66 -7.45
N THR A 164 8.64 6.40 -6.50
CA THR A 164 7.91 5.14 -6.45
C THR A 164 6.58 5.32 -7.17
N VAL A 165 6.30 4.45 -8.13
CA VAL A 165 5.02 4.36 -8.83
C VAL A 165 4.45 2.95 -8.69
N TYR A 166 3.14 2.82 -8.80
CA TYR A 166 2.44 1.56 -8.57
C TYR A 166 1.59 1.19 -9.77
N SER A 167 1.48 -0.10 -10.06
CA SER A 167 0.40 -0.66 -10.88
C SER A 167 -0.47 -1.60 -10.03
N VAL A 168 -1.76 -1.69 -10.36
CA VAL A 168 -2.76 -2.44 -9.57
C VAL A 168 -3.68 -3.24 -10.49
N GLY A 169 -4.48 -4.15 -9.91
CA GLY A 169 -5.43 -4.96 -10.67
C GLY A 169 -4.71 -5.90 -11.65
N SER A 170 -5.28 -6.08 -12.84
CA SER A 170 -4.71 -6.95 -13.88
C SER A 170 -3.32 -6.51 -14.37
N GLU A 171 -2.95 -5.25 -14.16
CA GLU A 171 -1.66 -4.68 -14.56
C GLU A 171 -0.65 -4.68 -13.39
N GLY A 172 -1.02 -5.19 -12.21
CA GLY A 172 -0.14 -5.20 -11.06
C GLY A 172 -0.51 -6.29 -10.08
N VAL A 173 -0.78 -5.91 -8.83
CA VAL A 173 -1.33 -6.84 -7.85
C VAL A 173 -2.83 -6.95 -8.02
N GLU A 174 -3.34 -8.15 -8.29
CA GLU A 174 -4.76 -8.38 -8.52
C GLU A 174 -5.55 -8.56 -7.21
N ASN A 175 -4.93 -9.18 -6.21
CA ASN A 175 -5.60 -9.56 -4.98
C ASN A 175 -4.69 -9.39 -3.77
N VAL A 176 -5.29 -9.01 -2.65
CA VAL A 176 -4.66 -8.95 -1.33
C VAL A 176 -5.44 -9.82 -0.35
N ASP A 177 -4.72 -10.70 0.34
CA ASP A 177 -5.24 -11.40 1.52
C ASP A 177 -4.94 -10.53 2.75
N TYR A 178 -5.93 -10.36 3.62
CA TYR A 178 -5.77 -9.50 4.77
C TYR A 178 -6.45 -10.06 6.02
N VAL A 179 -5.93 -9.62 7.16
CA VAL A 179 -6.54 -9.79 8.48
C VAL A 179 -6.43 -8.48 9.24
N ILE A 180 -7.55 -7.97 9.72
CA ILE A 180 -7.64 -6.81 10.61
C ILE A 180 -7.98 -7.33 12.00
N PHE A 181 -7.21 -6.88 12.98
CA PHE A 181 -7.42 -7.22 14.38
C PHE A 181 -7.38 -5.97 15.26
N LEU A 182 -8.16 -6.01 16.34
CA LEU A 182 -8.13 -4.98 17.36
C LEU A 182 -7.15 -5.38 18.45
N LYS A 183 -6.26 -4.46 18.79
CA LYS A 183 -5.30 -4.58 19.88
C LYS A 183 -5.94 -4.25 21.22
N HIS A 184 -6.93 -3.35 21.23
CA HIS A 184 -7.60 -2.86 22.43
C HIS A 184 -9.09 -3.24 22.44
N TYR A 185 -9.61 -3.59 23.63
CA TYR A 185 -11.04 -3.83 23.81
C TYR A 185 -11.75 -2.48 23.87
N GLN A 186 -12.61 -2.23 22.88
CA GLN A 186 -13.49 -1.07 22.84
C GLN A 186 -14.81 -1.54 23.45
N GLY A 187 -14.93 -1.46 24.78
CA GLY A 187 -16.19 -1.74 25.46
C GLY A 187 -17.16 -0.58 25.29
N ASP A 188 -18.46 -0.90 25.22
CA ASP A 188 -19.56 0.07 25.32
C ASP A 188 -19.50 0.89 26.62
#